data_AF-A0A661KED5-F1
#
_entry.id   AF-A0A661KED5-F1
#
_cell.length_a   1.000
_cell.length_b   1.000
_cell.length_c   1.000
_cell.angle_alpha   90.00
_cell.angle_beta   90.00
_cell.angle_gamma   90.00
#
_symmetry.space_group_name_H-M   'P 1'
#
loop_
_entity.id
_entity.type
_entity.pdbx_description
1 polymer ?
#
loop_
_entity_poly.entity_id
_entity_poly.type
_entity_poly.pdbx_seq_one_letter_code
_entity_poly.pdbx_strand_id
1 'polypeptide(L)' 'YNEKTYELTEENHDPTSYEQAMAKAREWPYETEEKIPIGTFYQVEKPTYEERLLKGRIPANMTPGDIKTVLEHHL' A
#
# COMPACT_ATOMS: atom_id res chain seq x y z
N TYR A 1 -24.87 8.51 -3.17
CA TYR A 1 -23.65 7.89 -2.64
C TYR A 1 -23.58 7.97 -1.11
N ASN A 2 -23.67 9.15 -0.46
CA ASN A 2 -23.59 9.27 1.01
C ASN A 2 -24.54 8.39 1.84
N GLU A 3 -25.77 8.13 1.37
CA GLU A 3 -26.73 7.31 2.13
C GLU A 3 -26.39 5.81 2.15
N LYS A 4 -25.53 5.36 1.23
CA LYS A 4 -25.11 3.96 1.08
C LYS A 4 -23.73 3.71 1.65
N THR A 5 -23.21 4.57 2.52
CA THR A 5 -21.87 4.39 3.11
C THR A 5 -21.92 4.40 4.63
N TYR A 6 -21.00 3.69 5.27
CA TYR A 6 -20.76 3.77 6.72
C TYR A 6 -19.26 3.85 7.02
N GLU A 7 -18.88 4.57 8.06
CA GLU A 7 -17.47 4.77 8.40
C GLU A 7 -16.97 3.66 9.33
N LEU A 8 -15.87 3.00 8.96
CA LEU A 8 -15.31 1.90 9.75
C LEU A 8 -14.84 2.34 11.14
N THR A 9 -14.48 3.61 11.30
CA THR A 9 -14.07 4.22 12.57
C THR A 9 -15.18 4.20 13.62
N GLU A 10 -16.46 4.14 13.20
CA GLU A 10 -17.62 4.08 14.09
C GLU A 10 -17.93 2.65 14.59
N GLU A 11 -17.36 1.60 13.98
CA GLU A 11 -17.68 0.18 14.26
C GLU A 11 -16.64 -0.57 15.13
N ASN A 12 -15.80 0.11 15.92
CA ASN A 12 -14.69 -0.53 16.67
C ASN A 12 -13.73 -1.34 15.76
N HIS A 13 -13.58 -0.94 14.50
CA HIS A 13 -12.64 -1.56 13.56
C HIS A 13 -11.19 -1.33 14.01
N ASP A 14 -10.39 -2.39 14.11
CA ASP A 14 -8.95 -2.29 14.35
C ASP A 14 -8.19 -2.21 13.01
N PRO A 15 -7.67 -1.02 12.62
CA PRO A 15 -6.97 -0.84 11.35
C PRO A 15 -5.61 -1.54 11.32
N THR A 16 -5.12 -2.09 12.44
CA THR A 16 -3.88 -2.87 12.46
C THR A 16 -4.11 -4.36 12.19
N SER A 17 -5.37 -4.82 12.17
CA SER A 17 -5.76 -6.20 11.88
C SER A 17 -6.05 -6.42 10.40
N TYR A 18 -5.17 -7.17 9.74
CA TYR A 18 -5.36 -7.56 8.33
C TYR A 18 -6.63 -8.40 8.12
N GLU A 19 -6.96 -9.26 9.07
CA GLU A 19 -8.12 -10.14 8.99
C GLU A 19 -9.43 -9.34 9.01
N GLN A 20 -9.56 -8.39 9.95
CA GLN A 20 -10.72 -7.51 10.02
C GLN A 20 -10.84 -6.64 8.76
N ALA A 21 -9.71 -6.10 8.27
CA ALA A 21 -9.67 -5.31 7.04
C ALA A 21 -10.21 -6.09 5.84
N MET A 22 -9.78 -7.34 5.68
CA MET A 22 -10.22 -8.20 4.58
C MET A 22 -11.68 -8.64 4.71
N ALA A 23 -12.17 -8.85 5.93
CA ALA A 23 -13.59 -9.13 6.17
C ALA A 23 -14.45 -7.96 5.68
N LYS A 24 -14.13 -6.73 6.13
CA LYS A 24 -14.84 -5.51 5.71
C LYS A 24 -14.73 -5.25 4.20
N ALA A 25 -13.57 -5.44 3.60
CA ALA A 25 -13.39 -5.23 2.15
C ALA A 25 -14.25 -6.18 1.29
N ARG A 26 -14.60 -7.36 1.82
CA ARG A 26 -15.44 -8.35 1.14
C ARG A 26 -16.93 -8.10 1.30
N GLU A 27 -17.34 -7.14 2.13
CA GLU A 27 -18.75 -6.74 2.29
C GLU A 27 -19.29 -5.95 1.09
N TRP A 28 -18.49 -5.74 0.03
CA TRP A 28 -18.95 -4.98 -1.14
C TRP A 28 -20.19 -5.62 -1.78
N PRO A 29 -21.35 -4.93 -1.78
CA PRO A 29 -22.58 -5.49 -2.29
C PRO A 29 -22.62 -5.33 -3.82
N TYR A 30 -22.17 -6.36 -4.54
CA TYR A 30 -22.21 -6.37 -6.02
C TYR A 30 -23.62 -6.52 -6.59
N GLU A 31 -24.53 -7.09 -5.81
CA GLU A 31 -25.88 -7.47 -6.25
C GLU A 31 -27.00 -6.81 -5.42
N THR A 32 -26.66 -6.18 -4.30
CA THR A 32 -27.62 -5.60 -3.36
C THR A 32 -27.40 -4.10 -3.14
N GLU A 33 -28.35 -3.43 -2.48
CA GLU A 33 -28.22 -2.01 -2.11
C GLU A 33 -27.72 -1.81 -0.66
N GLU A 34 -26.94 -2.74 -0.13
CA GLU A 34 -26.39 -2.66 1.22
C GLU A 34 -25.37 -1.52 1.38
N LYS A 35 -25.05 -1.19 2.64
CA LYS A 35 -24.10 -0.11 2.93
C LYS A 35 -22.67 -0.53 2.61
N ILE A 36 -21.92 0.41 2.06
CA ILE A 36 -20.54 0.27 1.62
C ILE A 36 -19.62 0.81 2.74
N PRO A 37 -18.67 0.01 3.24
CA PRO A 37 -17.69 0.49 4.21
C PRO A 37 -16.75 1.52 3.58
N ILE A 38 -16.49 2.61 4.29
CA ILE A 38 -15.51 3.65 3.92
C ILE A 38 -14.57 3.97 5.09
N GLY A 39 -13.41 4.56 4.78
CA GLY A 39 -12.38 4.92 5.76
C GLY A 39 -11.15 4.01 5.69
N THR A 40 -10.36 3.99 6.76
CA THR A 40 -9.13 3.18 6.83
C THR A 40 -9.43 1.72 7.16
N PHE A 41 -9.28 0.84 6.18
CA PHE A 41 -9.43 -0.61 6.38
C PHE A 41 -8.18 -1.21 7.04
N TYR A 42 -6.98 -0.82 6.59
CA TYR A 42 -5.73 -1.37 7.10
C TYR A 42 -4.61 -0.33 7.06
N GLN A 43 -3.85 -0.23 8.15
CA GLN A 43 -2.69 0.64 8.25
C GLN A 43 -1.62 -0.04 9.12
N VAL A 44 -0.42 -0.15 8.57
CA VAL A 44 0.76 -0.67 9.26
C VAL A 44 2.01 0.06 8.77
N GLU A 45 2.95 0.28 9.68
CA GLU A 45 4.27 0.81 9.33
C GLU A 45 5.20 -0.36 8.98
N LYS A 46 5.73 -0.37 7.77
CA LYS A 46 6.70 -1.36 7.29
C LYS A 46 7.74 -0.66 6.42
N PRO A 47 8.98 -1.18 6.38
CA PRO A 47 10.00 -0.61 5.50
C PRO A 47 9.56 -0.64 4.05
N THR A 48 9.70 0.49 3.35
CA THR A 48 9.44 0.60 1.91
C THR A 48 10.43 -0.23 1.12
N TYR A 49 10.17 -0.37 -0.18
CA TYR A 49 11.09 -1.05 -1.07
C TYR A 49 12.46 -0.35 -1.12
N GLU A 50 12.44 0.98 -1.21
CA GLU A 50 13.62 1.83 -1.27
C GLU A 50 14.44 1.75 0.02
N GLU A 51 13.79 1.77 1.18
CA GLU A 51 14.48 1.63 2.47
C GLU A 51 15.22 0.30 2.56
N ARG A 52 14.62 -0.79 2.06
CA ARG A 52 15.24 -2.12 2.01
C ARG A 52 16.39 -2.19 1.00
N LEU A 53 16.18 -1.65 -0.20
CA LEU A 53 17.12 -1.74 -1.32
C LEU A 53 18.33 -0.82 -1.11
N LEU A 54 18.05 0.45 -0.83
CA LEU A 54 19.04 1.51 -0.77
C LEU A 54 19.78 1.48 0.57
N LYS A 55 19.15 1.01 1.66
CA LYS A 55 19.76 0.97 3.01
C LYS A 55 20.35 2.33 3.41
N GLY A 56 19.60 3.41 3.16
CA GLY A 56 20.02 4.78 3.42
C GLY A 56 20.94 5.40 2.36
N ARG A 57 21.26 4.69 1.28
CA ARG A 57 21.95 5.28 0.12
C ARG A 57 21.00 6.23 -0.62
N ILE A 58 21.53 7.37 -1.06
CA ILE A 58 20.82 8.31 -1.92
C ILE A 58 21.53 8.29 -3.26
N PRO A 59 21.03 7.54 -4.27
CA PRO A 59 21.71 7.38 -5.56
C PRO A 59 22.07 8.71 -6.24
N ALA A 60 21.25 9.74 -6.06
CA ALA A 60 21.49 11.08 -6.59
C ALA A 60 22.79 11.73 -6.05
N ASN A 61 23.24 11.33 -4.86
CA ASN A 61 24.45 11.85 -4.22
C ASN A 61 25.68 10.96 -4.45
N MET A 62 25.52 9.84 -5.17
CA MET A 62 26.61 8.89 -5.41
C MET A 62 27.30 9.23 -6.73
N THR A 63 28.62 9.10 -6.77
CA THR A 63 29.37 9.16 -8.03
C THR A 63 29.00 7.93 -8.87
N PRO A 64 28.50 8.09 -10.10
CA PRO A 64 28.20 6.95 -10.97
C PRO A 64 29.47 6.14 -11.26
N GLY A 65 29.33 4.81 -11.30
CA GLY A 65 30.41 3.93 -11.75
C GLY A 65 30.67 4.05 -13.26
N ASP A 66 31.83 3.59 -13.72
CA ASP A 66 32.12 3.51 -15.17
C ASP A 66 31.25 2.42 -15.82
N ILE A 67 30.49 2.81 -16.84
CA ILE A 67 29.58 1.92 -17.58
C ILE A 67 30.17 1.45 -18.91
N LYS A 68 31.36 1.93 -19.31
CA LYS A 68 31.97 1.59 -20.61
C LYS A 68 32.09 0.08 -20.82
N THR A 69 32.53 -0.63 -19.79
CA THR A 69 32.72 -2.09 -19.85
C THR A 69 31.41 -2.85 -20.11
N VAL A 70 30.28 -2.33 -19.64
CA VAL A 70 28.95 -2.94 -19.88
C VAL A 70 28.47 -2.64 -21.30
N LEU A 71 28.71 -1.42 -21.79
CA LEU A 71 28.33 -1.01 -23.14
C LEU A 71 29.13 -1.76 -24.21
N GLU A 72 30.43 -1.96 -23.98
CA GLU A 72 31.34 -2.68 -24.90
C GLU A 72 31.03 -4.19 -25.00
N HIS A 73 30.39 -4.79 -23.99
CA HIS A 73 30.06 -6.22 -24.00
C HIS A 73 28.72 -6.55 -24.71
N HIS A 74 27.91 -5.53 -25.01
CA HIS A 74 26.59 -5.69 -25.62
C HIS A 74 26.44 -4.98 -26.98
N LEU A 75 27.55 -4.50 -27.54
CA LEU A 75 27.72 -4.00 -28.91
C LEU A 75 28.49 -5.03 -29.74
#